data_AF-A0A554MBU2-F1
#
_entry.id   AF-A0A554MBU2-F1
#
_cell.length_a   1.000
_cell.length_b   1.000
_cell.length_c   1.000
_cell.angle_alpha   90.00
_cell.angle_beta   90.00
_cell.angle_gamma   90.00
#
_symmetry.space_group_name_H-M   'P 1'
#
loop_
_entity.id
_entity.type
_entity.pdbx_description
1 polymer ?
#
loop_
_entity_poly.entity_id
_entity_poly.type
_entity_poly.pdbx_seq_one_letter_code
_entity_poly.pdbx_strand_id
1 'polypeptide(L)'
;MKIKNLKLNDSVVLEPWTDDLISYHKTADCFLLTSNYEGYGRTVVEAMACGLPVIMTDVGLAGEIIKNNVNGLVIPVGDANGLIRAVNLLLENKDKGRDLAEKARNFGL
;
A
#
# COMPACT_ATOMS: atom_id res chain seq x y z
N MET A 1 24.25 -4.70 -0.19
CA MET A 1 22.81 -4.44 -0.36
C MET A 1 22.28 -3.77 0.91
N LYS A 2 21.38 -2.76 0.80
CA LYS A 2 20.89 -1.98 1.97
C LYS A 2 20.29 -2.85 3.09
N ILE A 3 19.50 -3.87 2.74
CA ILE A 3 18.86 -4.79 3.71
C ILE A 3 19.89 -5.46 4.64
N LYS A 4 20.98 -6.01 4.07
CA LYS A 4 22.06 -6.63 4.83
C LYS A 4 22.76 -5.63 5.76
N ASN A 5 23.02 -4.42 5.28
CA ASN A 5 23.68 -3.37 6.06
C ASN A 5 22.82 -2.90 7.24
N LEU A 6 21.49 -2.90 7.06
CA LEU A 6 20.52 -2.55 8.10
C LEU A 6 20.10 -3.73 8.99
N LYS A 7 20.66 -4.93 8.76
CA LYS A 7 20.34 -6.17 9.50
C LYS A 7 18.85 -6.55 9.45
N LEU A 8 18.20 -6.34 8.30
CA LEU A 8 16.77 -6.60 8.10
C LEU A 8 16.46 -7.95 7.42
N ASN A 9 17.44 -8.85 7.31
CA ASN A 9 17.24 -10.11 6.55
C ASN A 9 16.16 -11.02 7.17
N ASP A 10 15.93 -10.91 8.48
CA ASP A 10 14.90 -11.70 9.18
C ASP A 10 13.49 -11.07 9.10
N SER A 11 13.37 -9.87 8.52
CA SER A 11 12.11 -9.11 8.46
C SER A 11 11.73 -8.67 7.04
N VAL A 12 12.62 -8.83 6.06
CA VAL A 12 12.37 -8.46 4.67
C VAL A 12 12.65 -9.67 3.79
N VAL A 13 11.61 -10.16 3.13
CA VAL A 13 11.69 -11.21 2.12
C VAL A 13 11.71 -10.55 0.74
N LEU A 14 12.64 -10.98 -0.12
CA LEU A 14 12.69 -10.60 -1.53
C LEU A 14 12.22 -11.78 -2.36
N GLU A 15 10.98 -11.72 -2.81
CA GLU A 15 10.41 -12.78 -3.63
C GLU A 15 10.98 -12.74 -5.05
N PRO A 16 11.17 -13.91 -5.71
CA PRO A 16 11.46 -13.95 -7.13
C PRO A 16 10.24 -13.48 -7.94
N TRP A 17 10.41 -13.37 -9.26
CA TRP A 17 9.28 -13.11 -10.15
C TRP A 17 8.16 -14.14 -9.94
N THR A 18 6.92 -13.66 -9.90
CA THR A 18 5.71 -14.47 -9.79
C THR A 18 4.56 -13.82 -10.54
N ASP A 19 3.66 -14.64 -11.06
CA ASP A 19 2.39 -14.19 -11.65
C ASP A 19 1.22 -14.31 -10.65
N ASP A 20 1.43 -14.95 -9.49
CA ASP A 20 0.43 -15.09 -8.44
C ASP A 20 0.52 -13.97 -7.39
N LEU A 21 0.18 -12.74 -7.80
CA LEU A 21 0.11 -11.60 -6.88
C LEU A 21 -1.10 -11.67 -5.94
N ILE A 22 -2.15 -12.40 -6.32
CA ILE A 22 -3.40 -12.49 -5.57
C ILE A 22 -3.17 -13.15 -4.21
N SER A 23 -2.38 -14.23 -4.17
CA SER A 23 -2.05 -14.90 -2.90
C SER A 23 -1.35 -13.96 -1.92
N TYR A 24 -0.38 -13.17 -2.39
CA TYR A 24 0.31 -12.17 -1.56
C TYR A 24 -0.65 -11.09 -1.06
N HIS A 25 -1.47 -10.52 -1.95
CA HIS A 25 -2.41 -9.47 -1.57
C HIS A 25 -3.43 -9.93 -0.53
N LYS A 26 -3.89 -11.19 -0.59
CA LYS A 26 -4.85 -11.74 0.37
C LYS A 26 -4.26 -12.03 1.75
N THR A 27 -2.94 -12.20 1.84
CA THR A 27 -2.26 -12.52 3.11
C THR A 27 -1.58 -11.30 3.76
N ALA A 28 -1.42 -10.20 3.04
CA ALA A 28 -0.80 -8.98 3.55
C ALA A 28 -1.76 -8.16 4.44
N ASP A 29 -1.22 -7.38 5.36
CA ASP A 29 -2.00 -6.43 6.17
C ASP A 29 -2.22 -5.08 5.46
N CYS A 30 -1.27 -4.66 4.62
CA CYS A 30 -1.40 -3.47 3.76
C CYS A 30 -0.43 -3.53 2.56
N PHE A 31 -0.71 -2.72 1.55
CA PHE A 31 0.15 -2.52 0.37
C PHE A 31 0.73 -1.10 0.36
N LEU A 32 2.01 -0.99 0.02
CA LEU A 32 2.75 0.28 0.01
C LEU A 32 3.24 0.58 -1.42
N LEU A 33 2.78 1.67 -2.01
CA LEU A 33 3.35 2.25 -3.23
C LEU A 33 4.05 3.57 -2.90
N THR A 34 5.35 3.51 -2.62
CA THR A 34 6.15 4.65 -2.17
C THR A 34 6.98 5.27 -3.29
N SER A 35 6.40 5.38 -4.50
CA SER A 35 7.09 5.87 -5.69
C SER A 35 7.38 7.37 -5.62
N ASN A 36 8.50 7.80 -6.21
CA ASN A 36 8.78 9.23 -6.41
C ASN A 36 8.07 9.80 -7.66
N TYR A 37 7.75 8.92 -8.62
CA TYR A 37 7.03 9.21 -9.85
C TYR A 37 6.22 7.98 -10.23
N GLU A 38 4.99 8.18 -10.69
CA GLU A 38 4.09 7.10 -11.10
C GLU A 38 3.23 7.58 -12.27
N GLY A 39 2.89 6.67 -13.17
CA GLY A 39 1.93 6.95 -14.24
C GLY A 39 0.51 6.74 -13.73
N TYR A 40 0.11 5.47 -13.67
CA TYR A 40 -1.23 5.06 -13.24
C TYR A 40 -1.23 4.36 -11.88
N GLY A 41 -0.17 3.63 -11.49
CA GLY A 41 -0.19 2.84 -10.26
C GLY A 41 -1.12 1.63 -10.33
N ARG A 42 -1.07 0.87 -11.43
CA ARG A 42 -1.91 -0.34 -11.64
C ARG A 42 -1.85 -1.33 -10.48
N THR A 43 -0.69 -1.48 -9.87
CA THR A 43 -0.46 -2.37 -8.72
C THR A 43 -1.29 -1.97 -7.50
N VAL A 44 -1.54 -0.67 -7.29
CA VAL A 44 -2.46 -0.19 -6.24
C VAL A 44 -3.90 -0.62 -6.55
N VAL A 45 -4.34 -0.50 -7.79
CA VAL A 45 -5.70 -0.93 -8.20
C VAL A 45 -5.88 -2.44 -8.00
N GLU A 46 -4.86 -3.25 -8.34
CA GLU A 46 -4.86 -4.70 -8.12
C GLU A 46 -4.95 -5.04 -6.61
N ALA A 47 -4.22 -4.32 -5.76
CA ALA A 47 -4.31 -4.46 -4.31
C ALA A 47 -5.69 -4.04 -3.76
N MET A 48 -6.26 -2.92 -4.24
CA MET A 48 -7.60 -2.45 -3.88
C MET A 48 -8.68 -3.47 -4.27
N ALA A 49 -8.59 -4.07 -5.45
CA ALA A 49 -9.51 -5.11 -5.92
C ALA A 49 -9.47 -6.37 -5.03
N CYS A 50 -8.31 -6.66 -4.41
CA CYS A 50 -8.18 -7.71 -3.41
C CYS A 50 -8.74 -7.30 -2.04
N GLY A 51 -9.19 -6.05 -1.85
CA GLY A 51 -9.55 -5.44 -0.57
C GLY A 51 -8.40 -5.47 0.43
N LEU A 52 -7.22 -5.11 -0.04
CA LEU A 52 -6.05 -4.85 0.80
C LEU A 52 -5.99 -3.34 1.08
N PRO A 53 -5.81 -2.90 2.34
CA PRO A 53 -5.60 -1.48 2.62
C PRO A 53 -4.35 -0.96 1.90
N VAL A 54 -4.48 0.18 1.22
CA VAL A 54 -3.39 0.75 0.39
C VAL A 54 -2.88 2.07 0.97
N ILE A 55 -1.55 2.25 0.91
CA ILE A 55 -0.86 3.52 1.14
C ILE A 55 -0.09 3.88 -0.13
N MET A 56 -0.32 5.07 -0.67
CA MET A 56 0.34 5.55 -1.88
C MET A 56 0.96 6.94 -1.64
N THR A 57 2.09 7.24 -2.29
CA THR A 57 2.62 8.60 -2.36
C THR A 57 1.78 9.49 -3.28
N ASP A 58 1.75 10.79 -3.01
CA ASP A 58 0.99 11.79 -3.80
C ASP A 58 1.67 12.07 -5.15
N VAL A 59 1.57 11.11 -6.08
CA VAL A 59 2.17 11.14 -7.42
C VAL A 59 1.23 10.50 -8.45
N GLY A 60 1.42 10.86 -9.72
CA GLY A 60 0.60 10.31 -10.81
C GLY A 60 -0.88 10.56 -10.56
N LEU A 61 -1.68 9.50 -10.62
CA LEU A 61 -3.13 9.54 -10.41
C LEU A 61 -3.56 9.21 -8.98
N ALA A 62 -2.68 9.37 -7.98
CA ALA A 62 -3.00 9.06 -6.57
C ALA A 62 -4.34 9.67 -6.12
N GLY A 63 -4.59 10.96 -6.42
CA GLY A 63 -5.82 11.66 -6.04
C GLY A 63 -7.08 11.25 -6.82
N GLU A 64 -6.91 10.59 -7.97
CA GLU A 64 -8.04 10.05 -8.76
C GLU A 64 -8.42 8.64 -8.31
N ILE A 65 -7.42 7.82 -7.96
CA ILE A 65 -7.59 6.42 -7.54
C ILE A 65 -7.91 6.33 -6.05
N ILE A 66 -7.26 7.16 -5.22
CA ILE A 66 -7.39 7.16 -3.77
C ILE A 66 -7.88 8.54 -3.28
N LYS A 67 -9.07 8.54 -2.69
CA LYS A 67 -9.53 9.59 -1.79
C LYS A 67 -8.99 9.32 -0.39
N ASN A 68 -8.04 10.15 0.02
CA ASN A 68 -7.33 9.99 1.30
C ASN A 68 -8.30 9.86 2.50
N ASN A 69 -8.06 8.90 3.38
CA ASN A 69 -8.92 8.49 4.50
C ASN A 69 -10.33 8.01 4.13
N VAL A 70 -10.62 7.78 2.85
CA VAL A 70 -11.91 7.23 2.39
C VAL A 70 -11.73 5.82 1.86
N ASN A 71 -10.83 5.61 0.89
CA ASN A 71 -10.61 4.31 0.24
C ASN A 71 -9.11 3.92 0.21
N GLY A 72 -8.31 4.57 1.05
CA GLY A 72 -6.87 4.39 1.15
C GLY A 72 -6.22 5.59 1.84
N LEU A 73 -4.90 5.57 1.93
CA LEU A 73 -4.11 6.66 2.49
C LEU A 73 -3.15 7.22 1.44
N VAL A 74 -3.09 8.55 1.36
CA VAL A 74 -2.14 9.26 0.49
C VAL A 74 -1.19 10.07 1.36
N ILE A 75 0.11 9.93 1.09
CA ILE A 75 1.18 10.64 1.81
C ILE A 75 2.09 11.42 0.85
N PRO A 76 2.76 12.50 1.29
CA PRO A 76 3.72 13.19 0.43
C PRO A 76 4.93 12.32 0.06
N VAL A 77 5.51 12.57 -1.12
CA VAL A 77 6.77 11.94 -1.55
C VAL A 77 7.89 12.26 -0.55
N GLY A 78 8.62 11.22 -0.12
CA GLY A 78 9.74 11.36 0.81
C GLY A 78 9.35 11.57 2.27
N ASP A 79 8.05 11.63 2.62
CA ASP A 79 7.61 11.73 4.02
C ASP A 79 7.68 10.37 4.72
N ALA A 80 8.88 9.97 5.14
CA ALA A 80 9.11 8.75 5.90
C ALA A 80 8.30 8.69 7.20
N ASN A 81 8.12 9.83 7.87
CA ASN A 81 7.32 9.88 9.10
C ASN A 81 5.83 9.70 8.81
N GLY A 82 5.35 10.25 7.70
CA GLY A 82 4.00 10.01 7.18
C GLY A 82 3.74 8.55 6.88
N LEU A 83 4.69 7.89 6.22
CA LEU A 83 4.61 6.45 5.94
C LEU A 83 4.51 5.62 7.24
N ILE A 84 5.37 5.90 8.22
CA ILE A 84 5.34 5.21 9.52
C ILE A 84 4.00 5.40 10.22
N ARG A 85 3.48 6.64 10.27
CA ARG A 85 2.17 6.92 10.87
C ARG A 85 1.04 6.18 10.16
N ALA A 86 1.07 6.15 8.82
CA ALA A 86 0.06 5.47 8.01
C ALA A 86 0.07 3.95 8.23
N VAL A 87 1.26 3.34 8.24
CA VAL A 87 1.42 1.90 8.52
C VAL A 87 0.95 1.55 9.92
N ASN A 88 1.40 2.28 10.94
CA ASN A 88 1.00 2.02 12.33
C ASN A 88 -0.51 2.15 12.51
N LEU A 89 -1.14 3.16 11.90
CA LEU A 89 -2.58 3.34 11.93
C LEU A 89 -3.32 2.09 11.41
N LEU A 90 -2.86 1.48 10.32
CA LEU A 90 -3.49 0.29 9.75
C LEU A 90 -3.26 -0.96 10.60
N LEU A 91 -2.06 -1.11 11.18
CA LEU A 91 -1.70 -2.25 12.02
C LEU A 91 -2.38 -2.21 13.40
N GLU A 92 -2.49 -1.04 13.99
CA GLU A 92 -3.09 -0.82 15.32
C GLU A 92 -4.62 -0.71 15.26
N ASN A 93 -5.19 -0.31 14.11
CA ASN A 93 -6.63 -0.18 13.90
C ASN A 93 -7.11 -1.00 12.70
N LYS A 94 -7.25 -2.30 12.93
CA LYS A 94 -7.70 -3.26 11.90
C LYS A 94 -9.08 -2.94 11.33
N ASP A 95 -9.98 -2.38 12.12
CA ASP A 95 -11.32 -2.02 11.66
C ASP A 95 -11.29 -0.84 10.69
N LYS A 96 -10.44 0.16 10.96
CA LYS A 96 -10.18 1.23 9.98
C LYS A 96 -9.55 0.69 8.71
N GLY A 97 -8.60 -0.24 8.82
CA GLY A 97 -8.01 -0.91 7.65
C GLY A 97 -9.07 -1.60 6.79
N ARG A 98 -9.93 -2.41 7.42
CA ARG A 98 -11.04 -3.11 6.75
C ARG A 98 -12.01 -2.15 6.07
N ASP A 99 -12.43 -1.08 6.76
CA ASP A 99 -13.32 -0.07 6.20
C ASP A 99 -12.72 0.61 4.95
N LEU A 100 -11.45 1.00 5.00
CA LEU A 100 -10.74 1.58 3.85
C LEU A 100 -10.65 0.57 2.69
N ALA A 101 -10.33 -0.69 2.98
CA ALA A 101 -10.23 -1.75 1.99
C ALA A 101 -11.57 -2.12 1.33
N GLU A 102 -12.67 -2.14 2.09
CA GLU A 102 -14.00 -2.37 1.55
C GLU A 102 -14.43 -1.24 0.61
N LYS A 103 -14.19 0.01 1.01
CA LYS A 103 -14.44 1.19 0.16
C LYS A 103 -13.55 1.20 -1.07
N ALA A 104 -12.29 0.76 -0.96
CA ALA A 104 -11.37 0.62 -2.07
C ALA A 104 -11.86 -0.41 -3.09
N ARG A 105 -12.28 -1.59 -2.64
CA ARG A 105 -12.79 -2.66 -3.50
C ARG A 105 -14.05 -2.23 -4.26
N ASN A 106 -14.90 -1.42 -3.61
CA ASN A 106 -16.16 -0.94 -4.18
C ASN A 106 -16.04 0.42 -4.90
N PHE A 107 -14.84 1.01 -4.99
CA PHE A 107 -14.65 2.35 -5.55
C PHE A 107 -15.04 2.45 -7.03
N GLY A 108 -15.07 1.31 -7.74
CA GLY A 108 -15.53 1.23 -9.12
C GLY A 108 -14.60 2.00 -10.06
N LEU A 109 -13.54 1.32 -10.51
CA LEU A 109 -12.76 1.73 -11.68
C LEU A 109 -13.16 0.89 -12.89
#